data_AF-A0A645HUX1-F1
#
_entry.id   AF-A0A645HUX1-F1
#
_cell.length_a   1.000
_cell.length_b   1.000
_cell.length_c   1.000
_cell.angle_alpha   90.00
_cell.angle_beta   90.00
_cell.angle_gamma   90.00
#
_symmetry.space_group_name_H-M   'P 1'
#
loop_
_entity.id
_entity.type
_entity.pdbx_description
1 polymer ?
#
loop_
_entity_poly.entity_id
_entity_poly.type
_entity_poly.pdbx_seq_one_letter_code
_entity_poly.pdbx_strand_id
1 'polypeptide(L)'
;MIFAYNKAHVGDTLMVVVADDKETENTVERKWNVAQVKDASGQIVAWNFFHISDHLTIEGNGQVTINEEQLTELNRLIKEAGFTETLIADNEPKIVVGYVKTCVPHPDSDHLSITETEVDNGHVLQIVCGAPNIEAGQK
;
A
#
# COMPACT_ATOMS: atom_id res chain seq x y z
N MET A 1 0.90 -1.46 0.93
CA MET A 1 2.05 -1.72 1.82
C MET A 1 3.16 -2.39 1.03
N ILE A 2 4.42 -2.18 1.41
CA ILE A 2 5.59 -2.82 0.80
C ILE A 2 6.31 -3.63 1.88
N PHE A 3 6.64 -4.87 1.58
CA PHE A 3 7.46 -5.73 2.44
C PHE A 3 8.84 -5.87 1.83
N ALA A 4 9.89 -5.62 2.59
CA ALA A 4 11.27 -5.76 2.16
C ALA A 4 12.07 -6.61 3.15
N TYR A 5 12.75 -7.63 2.64
CA TYR A 5 13.58 -8.54 3.42
C TYR A 5 14.79 -9.00 2.60
N ASN A 6 15.97 -8.94 3.20
CA ASN A 6 17.20 -9.45 2.60
C ASN A 6 18.15 -9.88 3.71
N LYS A 7 18.04 -11.15 4.12
CA LYS A 7 18.85 -11.72 5.22
C LYS A 7 20.36 -11.61 4.97
N ALA A 8 20.77 -11.78 3.71
CA ALA A 8 22.18 -11.82 3.33
C ALA A 8 22.89 -10.46 3.38
N HIS A 9 22.18 -9.36 3.10
CA HIS A 9 22.81 -8.04 2.92
C HIS A 9 22.31 -6.98 3.91
N VAL A 10 21.06 -7.06 4.36
CA VAL A 10 20.46 -6.11 5.30
C VAL A 10 20.42 -6.68 6.73
N GLY A 11 20.34 -8.01 6.82
CA GLY A 11 20.23 -8.73 8.09
C GLY A 11 18.84 -9.33 8.26
N ASP A 12 18.64 -10.02 9.39
CA ASP A 12 17.38 -10.69 9.72
C ASP A 12 16.34 -9.68 10.21
N THR A 13 15.90 -8.80 9.31
CA THR A 13 14.92 -7.75 9.59
C THR A 13 13.95 -7.60 8.43
N LEU A 14 12.68 -7.88 8.67
CA LEU A 14 11.60 -7.56 7.74
C LEU A 14 11.17 -6.12 7.95
N MET A 15 11.30 -5.30 6.92
CA MET A 15 10.83 -3.93 6.88
C MET A 15 9.47 -3.89 6.20
N VAL A 16 8.49 -3.27 6.85
CA VAL A 16 7.12 -3.13 6.35
C VAL A 16 6.81 -1.65 6.22
N VAL A 17 6.72 -1.14 5.00
CA VAL A 17 6.33 0.25 4.74
C VAL A 17 4.83 0.31 4.51
N VAL A 18 4.13 1.06 5.36
CA VAL A 18 2.66 1.14 5.35
C VAL A 18 2.14 2.46 4.77
N ALA A 19 2.94 3.53 4.84
CA ALA A 19 2.60 4.83 4.27
C ALA A 19 3.87 5.60 3.89
N ASP A 20 3.69 6.62 3.04
CA ASP A 20 4.72 7.60 2.72
C ASP A 20 4.96 8.52 3.94
N ASP A 21 6.22 8.70 4.34
CA ASP A 21 6.61 9.56 5.46
C ASP A 21 6.73 11.04 5.09
N LYS A 22 6.48 11.37 3.81
CA LYS A 22 6.50 12.72 3.25
C LYS A 22 7.82 13.43 3.51
N GLU A 23 8.91 12.68 3.61
CA GLU A 23 10.25 13.17 3.91
C GLU A 23 10.33 13.94 5.24
N THR A 24 9.44 13.63 6.19
CA THR A 24 9.43 14.24 7.52
C THR A 24 10.34 13.49 8.50
N GLU A 25 10.70 14.13 9.62
CA GLU A 25 11.42 13.45 10.69
C GLU A 25 10.57 12.32 11.28
N ASN A 26 11.15 11.12 11.31
CA ASN A 26 10.51 9.94 11.85
C ASN A 26 10.87 9.72 13.32
N THR A 27 9.88 9.29 14.10
CA THR A 27 10.06 8.77 15.46
C THR A 27 9.97 7.25 15.46
N VAL A 28 10.78 6.61 16.30
CA VAL A 28 10.85 5.14 16.38
C VAL A 28 10.64 4.69 17.82
N GLU A 29 9.65 3.83 18.02
CA GLU A 29 9.43 3.13 19.28
C GLU A 29 9.72 1.64 19.07
N ARG A 30 10.72 1.10 19.79
CA ARG A 30 11.06 -0.32 19.74
C ARG A 30 10.66 -1.02 21.03
N LYS A 31 9.90 -2.11 20.90
CA LYS A 31 9.61 -3.06 21.99
C LYS A 31 10.04 -4.45 21.53
N TRP A 32 11.01 -5.03 22.24
CA TRP A 32 11.58 -6.33 21.90
C TRP A 32 12.10 -6.39 20.46
N ASN A 33 11.51 -7.27 19.66
CA ASN A 33 11.86 -7.54 18.27
C ASN A 33 10.95 -6.82 17.27
N VAL A 34 10.15 -5.85 17.72
CA VAL A 34 9.28 -5.05 16.85
C VAL A 34 9.55 -3.57 17.08
N ALA A 35 9.80 -2.82 16.00
CA ALA A 35 9.85 -1.36 16.04
C ALA A 35 8.72 -0.75 15.19
N GLN A 36 8.02 0.21 15.77
CA GLN A 36 7.02 1.04 15.12
C GLN A 36 7.67 2.37 14.72
N VAL A 37 7.46 2.79 13.47
CA VAL A 37 7.95 4.06 12.93
C VAL A 37 6.76 4.95 12.64
N LYS A 38 6.78 6.17 13.18
CA LYS A 38 5.75 7.20 12.99
C LYS A 38 6.35 8.46 12.40
N ASP A 39 5.60 9.11 11.51
CA ASP A 39 5.94 10.43 11.00
C ASP A 39 5.72 11.52 12.07
N ALA A 40 6.02 12.77 11.71
CA ALA A 40 5.82 13.92 12.60
C ALA A 40 4.35 14.17 12.99
N SER A 41 3.37 13.63 12.25
CA SER A 41 1.95 13.73 12.55
C SER A 41 1.46 12.64 13.52
N GLY A 42 2.29 11.64 13.81
CA GLY A 42 1.94 10.46 14.59
C GLY A 42 1.32 9.33 13.76
N GLN A 43 1.25 9.48 12.43
CA GLN A 43 0.84 8.41 11.52
C GLN A 43 1.91 7.33 11.47
N ILE A 44 1.51 6.06 11.58
CA ILE A 44 2.44 4.94 11.40
C ILE A 44 2.79 4.83 9.92
N VAL A 45 4.09 4.85 9.63
CA VAL A 45 4.64 4.80 8.26
C VAL A 45 5.40 3.52 8.00
N ALA A 46 5.96 2.88 9.04
CA ALA A 46 6.63 1.60 8.89
C ALA A 46 6.65 0.75 10.17
N TRP A 47 6.93 -0.54 9.99
CA TRP A 47 7.27 -1.50 11.04
C TRP A 47 8.54 -2.26 10.68
N ASN A 48 9.39 -2.51 11.68
CA ASN A 48 10.56 -3.38 11.52
C ASN A 48 10.43 -4.58 12.47
N PHE A 49 10.51 -5.78 11.92
CA PHE A 49 10.52 -7.03 12.67
C PHE A 49 11.92 -7.63 12.64
N PHE A 50 12.59 -7.64 13.79
CA PHE A 50 13.93 -8.21 13.96
C PHE A 50 13.84 -9.71 14.24
N HIS A 51 14.86 -10.47 13.84
CA HIS A 51 14.90 -11.93 14.03
C HIS A 51 13.68 -12.64 13.43
N ILE A 52 13.16 -12.12 12.31
CA ILE A 52 11.92 -12.61 11.73
C ILE A 52 12.04 -14.05 11.23
N SER A 53 13.26 -14.48 10.89
CA SER A 53 13.49 -15.86 10.45
C SER A 53 13.28 -16.94 11.52
N ASP A 54 13.18 -16.56 12.80
CA ASP A 54 12.80 -17.47 13.89
C ASP A 54 11.29 -17.77 13.89
N HIS A 55 10.49 -16.93 13.23
CA HIS A 55 9.03 -16.99 13.21
C HIS A 55 8.47 -17.33 11.83
N LEU A 56 9.09 -16.82 10.76
CA LEU A 56 8.59 -16.93 9.39
C LEU A 56 9.71 -17.31 8.42
N THR A 57 9.41 -18.23 7.52
CA THR A 57 10.21 -18.46 6.31
C THR A 57 9.79 -17.45 5.25
N ILE A 58 10.69 -16.52 4.90
CA ILE A 58 10.49 -15.50 3.87
C ILE A 58 11.54 -15.72 2.78
N GLU A 59 11.08 -15.96 1.55
CA GLU A 59 11.95 -16.12 0.39
C GLU A 59 12.05 -14.80 -0.40
N GLY A 60 13.27 -14.40 -0.74
CA GLY A 60 13.55 -13.23 -1.56
C GLY A 60 14.73 -12.39 -1.05
N ASN A 61 15.19 -11.46 -1.88
CA ASN A 61 16.31 -10.57 -1.61
C ASN A 61 15.93 -9.14 -2.03
N GLY A 62 15.15 -8.45 -1.21
CA GLY A 62 14.58 -7.13 -1.53
C GLY A 62 13.08 -7.12 -1.25
N GLN A 63 12.28 -6.65 -2.20
CA GLN A 63 10.82 -6.69 -2.06
C GLN A 63 10.32 -8.14 -2.06
N VAL A 64 9.48 -8.48 -1.08
CA VAL A 64 8.92 -9.82 -0.87
C VAL A 64 7.40 -9.77 -0.80
N THR A 65 6.76 -10.92 -1.04
CA THR A 65 5.32 -11.09 -0.89
C THR A 65 5.03 -11.79 0.43
N ILE A 66 4.04 -11.30 1.16
CA ILE A 66 3.56 -11.87 2.43
C ILE A 66 2.13 -12.36 2.22
N ASN A 67 1.86 -13.61 2.59
CA ASN A 67 0.51 -14.20 2.50
C ASN A 67 -0.31 -13.92 3.78
N GLU A 68 -1.58 -14.35 3.78
CA GLU A 68 -2.50 -14.12 4.91
C GLU A 68 -2.06 -14.78 6.23
N GLU A 69 -1.48 -15.98 6.16
CA GLU A 69 -0.98 -16.70 7.35
C GLU A 69 0.23 -15.97 7.96
N GLN A 70 1.17 -15.55 7.11
CA GLN A 70 2.34 -14.77 7.51
C GLN A 70 1.92 -13.41 8.08
N LEU A 71 0.94 -12.74 7.47
CA LEU A 71 0.41 -11.47 7.98
C LEU A 71 -0.25 -11.64 9.35
N THR A 72 -0.97 -12.74 9.55
CA THR A 72 -1.57 -13.10 10.84
C THR A 72 -0.49 -13.27 11.91
N GLU A 73 0.62 -13.92 11.57
CA GLU A 73 1.77 -14.09 12.46
C GLU A 73 2.46 -12.75 12.77
N LEU A 74 2.65 -11.87 11.80
CA LEU A 74 3.19 -10.52 12.03
C LEU A 74 2.30 -9.73 13.02
N ASN A 75 0.98 -9.82 12.87
CA ASN A 75 0.04 -9.19 13.79
C ASN A 75 0.09 -9.80 15.21
N ARG A 76 0.33 -11.12 15.33
CA ARG A 76 0.60 -11.77 16.62
C ARG A 76 1.85 -11.17 17.29
N LEU A 77 2.94 -11.04 16.53
CA LEU A 77 4.20 -10.46 17.03
C LEU A 77 4.06 -9.00 17.46
N ILE A 78 3.33 -8.18 16.70
CA ILE A 78 3.05 -6.78 17.08
C ILE A 78 2.35 -6.73 18.45
N LYS A 79 1.32 -7.57 18.63
CA LYS A 79 0.54 -7.64 19.87
C LYS A 79 1.38 -8.13 21.05
N GLU A 80 2.20 -9.15 20.87
CA GLU A 80 3.09 -9.68 21.91
C GLU A 80 4.19 -8.70 22.31
N ALA A 81 4.67 -7.89 21.38
CA ALA A 81 5.57 -6.78 21.68
C ALA A 81 4.90 -5.66 22.50
N GLY A 82 3.57 -5.66 22.64
CA GLY A 82 2.82 -4.69 23.45
C GLY A 82 2.35 -3.46 22.68
N PHE A 83 2.17 -3.57 21.36
CA PHE A 83 1.47 -2.58 20.55
C PHE A 83 -0.01 -2.97 20.38
N THR A 84 -0.86 -1.99 20.11
CA THR A 84 -2.31 -2.20 19.95
C THR A 84 -2.76 -2.19 18.50
N GLU A 85 -1.92 -1.67 17.61
CA GLU A 85 -2.17 -1.52 16.18
C GLU A 85 -1.94 -2.84 15.44
N THR A 86 -2.46 -2.93 14.22
CA THR A 86 -2.32 -4.12 13.35
C THR A 86 -2.05 -3.70 11.92
N LEU A 87 -1.32 -4.55 11.19
CA LEU A 87 -1.19 -4.47 9.74
C LEU A 87 -2.49 -4.92 9.10
N ILE A 88 -3.03 -4.09 8.20
CA ILE A 88 -4.23 -4.37 7.43
C ILE A 88 -3.81 -4.65 5.99
N ALA A 89 -4.10 -5.86 5.48
CA ALA A 89 -3.88 -6.16 4.07
C ALA A 89 -4.76 -5.25 3.20
N ASP A 90 -4.14 -4.52 2.30
CA ASP A 90 -4.84 -3.82 1.23
C ASP A 90 -4.86 -4.74 0.00
N ASN A 91 -5.89 -5.58 -0.05
CA ASN A 91 -6.13 -6.52 -1.16
C ASN A 91 -7.06 -5.93 -2.22
N GLU A 92 -7.38 -4.63 -2.14
CA GLU A 92 -8.24 -4.01 -3.15
C GLU A 92 -7.47 -3.88 -4.47
N PRO A 93 -8.05 -4.37 -5.59
CA PRO A 93 -7.41 -4.25 -6.89
C PRO A 93 -7.24 -2.77 -7.25
N LYS A 94 -6.00 -2.35 -7.50
CA LYS A 94 -5.70 -0.95 -7.87
C LYS A 94 -5.88 -0.68 -9.38
N ILE A 95 -5.97 -1.74 -10.17
CA ILE A 95 -6.22 -1.68 -11.62
C ILE A 95 -7.47 -2.51 -11.89
N VAL A 96 -8.47 -1.86 -12.46
CA VAL A 96 -9.81 -2.41 -12.63
C VAL A 96 -10.36 -2.00 -13.99
N VAL A 97 -11.34 -2.77 -14.48
CA VAL A 97 -12.03 -2.45 -15.73
C VAL A 97 -13.08 -1.38 -15.47
N GLY A 98 -13.04 -0.30 -16.24
CA GLY A 98 -14.00 0.80 -16.15
C GLY A 98 -14.89 0.88 -17.38
N TYR A 99 -16.15 1.26 -17.22
CA TYR A 99 -17.07 1.55 -18.30
C TYR A 99 -17.33 3.06 -18.42
N VAL A 100 -17.03 3.65 -19.56
CA VAL A 100 -17.21 5.09 -19.80
C VAL A 100 -18.69 5.38 -20.04
N LYS A 101 -19.38 5.96 -19.05
CA LYS A 101 -20.80 6.34 -19.18
C LYS A 101 -20.98 7.58 -20.03
N THR A 102 -20.19 8.62 -19.75
CA THR A 102 -20.24 9.90 -20.45
C THR A 102 -18.83 10.35 -20.79
N CYS A 103 -18.71 11.12 -21.88
CA CYS A 103 -17.47 11.74 -22.32
C CYS A 103 -17.82 13.10 -22.91
N VAL A 104 -17.42 14.18 -22.25
CA VAL A 104 -17.73 15.56 -22.66
C VAL A 104 -16.44 16.37 -22.78
N PRO A 105 -16.35 17.36 -23.68
CA PRO A 105 -15.18 18.23 -23.76
C PRO A 105 -14.92 18.97 -22.44
N HIS A 106 -13.66 19.13 -22.07
CA HIS A 106 -13.27 19.92 -20.91
C HIS A 106 -13.55 21.42 -21.18
N PRO A 107 -14.20 22.16 -20.26
CA PRO A 107 -14.58 23.56 -20.50
C PRO A 107 -13.37 24.47 -20.76
N ASP A 108 -12.25 24.18 -20.10
CA ASP A 108 -11.01 24.97 -20.17
C ASP A 108 -9.91 24.35 -21.05
N SER A 109 -10.20 23.31 -21.84
CA SER A 109 -9.20 22.66 -22.70
C SER A 109 -9.82 22.04 -23.94
N ASP A 110 -9.26 22.32 -25.10
CA ASP A 110 -9.64 21.77 -26.41
C ASP A 110 -9.06 20.36 -26.68
N HIS A 111 -8.10 19.92 -25.88
CA HIS A 111 -7.44 18.61 -26.00
C HIS A 111 -7.86 17.57 -24.96
N LEU A 112 -8.79 17.91 -24.06
CA LEU A 112 -9.16 17.06 -22.93
C LEU A 112 -10.66 16.80 -22.91
N SER A 113 -11.04 15.61 -22.46
CA SER A 113 -12.40 15.21 -22.18
C SER A 113 -12.55 14.89 -20.70
N ILE A 114 -13.71 15.21 -20.13
CA ILE A 114 -14.15 14.77 -18.81
C ILE A 114 -15.05 13.56 -19.01
N THR A 115 -14.67 12.43 -18.42
CA THR A 115 -15.47 11.21 -18.45
C THR A 115 -16.09 10.91 -17.08
N GLU A 116 -17.32 10.39 -17.09
CA GLU A 116 -17.84 9.66 -15.94
C GLU A 116 -17.65 8.17 -16.22
N THR A 117 -16.76 7.54 -15.47
CA THR A 117 -16.39 6.13 -15.67
C THR A 117 -16.89 5.33 -14.49
N GLU A 118 -17.76 4.36 -14.74
CA GLU A 118 -18.17 3.36 -13.74
C GLU A 118 -17.05 2.33 -13.59
N VAL A 119 -16.46 2.26 -12.40
CA VAL A 119 -15.53 1.23 -11.96
C VAL A 119 -16.19 0.40 -10.86
N ASP A 120 -15.64 -0.77 -10.54
CA ASP A 120 -15.92 -1.61 -9.36
C ASP A 120 -17.25 -1.38 -8.63
N ASN A 121 -18.14 -2.37 -8.60
CA ASN A 121 -19.37 -2.33 -7.79
C ASN A 121 -20.26 -1.09 -8.04
N GLY A 122 -20.15 -0.44 -9.20
CA GLY A 122 -21.00 0.68 -9.59
C GLY A 122 -20.50 2.06 -9.14
N HIS A 123 -19.27 2.17 -8.63
CA HIS A 123 -18.66 3.45 -8.28
C HIS A 123 -18.40 4.27 -9.55
N VAL A 124 -18.90 5.50 -9.62
CA VAL A 124 -18.66 6.39 -10.77
C VAL A 124 -17.59 7.41 -10.41
N LEU A 125 -16.48 7.39 -11.15
CA LEU A 125 -15.38 8.33 -11.03
C LEU A 125 -15.43 9.37 -12.15
N GLN A 126 -15.14 10.61 -11.81
CA GLN A 126 -14.84 11.64 -12.81
C GLN A 126 -13.34 11.56 -13.16
N ILE A 127 -13.03 11.41 -14.45
CA ILE A 127 -11.65 11.27 -14.93
C ILE A 127 -11.43 12.26 -16.08
N VAL A 128 -10.38 13.07 -16.01
CA VAL A 128 -9.94 13.90 -17.13
C VAL A 128 -9.00 13.08 -18.00
N CYS A 129 -9.32 12.93 -19.28
CA CYS A 129 -8.57 12.10 -20.23
C CYS A 129 -8.28 12.88 -21.51
N GLY A 130 -7.04 12.79 -22.02
CA GLY A 130 -6.61 13.42 -23.27
C GLY A 130 -6.44 12.44 -24.44
N ALA A 131 -6.79 11.16 -24.26
CA ALA A 131 -6.65 10.17 -25.31
C ALA A 131 -7.66 10.48 -26.44
N PRO A 132 -7.23 10.62 -27.71
CA PRO A 132 -8.12 11.04 -28.80
C PRO A 132 -9.18 9.99 -29.17
N ASN A 133 -9.02 8.75 -28.67
CA ASN A 133 -9.91 7.64 -28.92
C ASN A 133 -10.86 7.34 -27.74
N ILE A 134 -10.91 8.17 -26.69
CA ILE A 134 -11.79 7.96 -25.54
C ILE A 134 -13.23 8.37 -25.87
N GLU A 135 -14.18 7.46 -25.72
CA GLU A 135 -15.58 7.70 -26.05
C GLU A 135 -16.53 7.04 -25.04
N ALA A 136 -17.73 7.59 -24.90
CA ALA A 136 -18.80 6.96 -24.12
C ALA A 136 -19.17 5.59 -24.72
N GLY A 137 -19.40 4.61 -23.85
CA GLY A 137 -19.71 3.23 -24.22
C GLY A 137 -18.51 2.28 -24.26
N GLN A 138 -17.29 2.76 -24.04
CA GLN A 138 -16.08 1.94 -24.02
C GLN A 138 -15.86 1.22 -22.68
N LYS A 139 -15.18 0.07 -22.72
CA LYS A 139 -14.70 -0.73 -21.57
C LYS A 139 -13.21 -1.02 -21.70
#